data_AF-A0A7C3HJV2-F1
#
_entry.id   AF-A0A7C3HJV2-F1
#
_cell.length_a   1.000
_cell.length_b   1.000
_cell.length_c   1.000
_cell.angle_alpha   90.00
_cell.angle_beta   90.00
_cell.angle_gamma   90.00
#
_symmetry.space_group_name_H-M   'P 1'
#
loop_
_entity.id
_entity.type
_entity.pdbx_description
1 polymer ?
#
loop_
_entity_poly.entity_id
_entity_poly.type
_entity_poly.pdbx_seq_one_letter_code
_entity_poly.pdbx_strand_id
1 'polypeptide(L)'
;MIPTISWSTADSWAFCFLGVPRRSVVAVSAVGVNLNTPLEYQLFVDGFTEMVRRLEPVVLLGYGRLPAACYELVEVITYPTRWTNIRAARQRGNK
;
A
#
# COMPACT_ATOMS: atom_id res chain seq x y z
N MET A 1 17.53 4.20 -4.73
CA MET A 1 16.61 3.04 -4.84
C MET A 1 15.45 3.29 -3.88
N ILE A 2 14.20 3.03 -4.29
CA ILE A 2 13.01 3.20 -3.43
C ILE A 2 12.54 1.80 -3.01
N PRO A 3 12.51 1.48 -1.70
CA PRO A 3 12.09 0.16 -1.25
C PRO A 3 10.57 0.02 -1.35
N THR A 4 10.12 -1.12 -1.86
CA THR A 4 8.71 -1.53 -1.77
C THR A 4 8.52 -2.35 -0.51
N ILE A 5 7.70 -1.84 0.40
CA ILE A 5 7.44 -2.45 1.69
C ILE A 5 6.24 -3.38 1.59
N SER A 6 6.36 -4.56 2.19
CA SER A 6 5.30 -5.54 2.34
C SER A 6 5.33 -6.13 3.74
N TRP A 7 4.17 -6.61 4.19
CA TRP A 7 3.98 -7.24 5.48
C TRP A 7 2.93 -8.34 5.37
N SER A 8 2.83 -9.18 6.40
CA SER A 8 1.78 -10.19 6.53
C SER A 8 0.97 -9.88 7.80
N THR A 9 1.24 -10.56 8.91
CA THR A 9 0.68 -10.31 10.23
C THR A 9 1.64 -9.50 11.11
N ALA A 10 1.23 -9.21 12.35
CA ALA A 10 2.05 -8.50 13.33
C ALA A 10 3.44 -9.14 13.58
N ASP A 11 3.54 -10.46 13.45
CA ASP A 11 4.80 -11.19 13.60
C ASP A 11 5.85 -10.77 12.56
N SER A 12 5.40 -10.33 11.37
CA SER A 12 6.29 -9.87 10.30
C SER A 12 6.95 -8.52 10.58
N TRP A 13 6.33 -7.69 11.42
CA TRP A 13 6.77 -6.30 11.64
C TRP A 13 8.14 -6.21 12.29
N ALA A 14 8.58 -7.25 13.00
CA ALA A 14 9.89 -7.30 13.62
C ALA A 14 11.03 -7.23 12.59
N PHE A 15 10.80 -7.64 11.34
CA PHE A 15 11.85 -7.71 10.31
C PHE A 15 11.51 -6.98 9.01
N CYS A 16 10.25 -6.87 8.60
CA CYS A 16 9.91 -6.38 7.26
C CYS A 16 10.18 -4.88 7.04
N PHE A 17 10.43 -4.12 8.11
CA PHE A 17 10.78 -2.70 8.06
C PHE A 17 12.26 -2.41 8.36
N LEU A 18 13.04 -3.43 8.72
CA LEU A 18 14.44 -3.25 9.10
C LEU A 18 15.29 -2.78 7.92
N GLY A 19 16.25 -1.90 8.20
CA GLY A 19 17.15 -1.34 7.19
C GLY A 19 16.53 -0.26 6.30
N VAL A 20 15.24 0.03 6.44
CA VAL A 20 14.60 1.15 5.74
C VAL A 20 14.86 2.44 6.52
N PRO A 21 15.50 3.45 5.91
CA PRO A 21 15.75 4.72 6.60
C PRO A 21 14.44 5.41 6.96
N ARG A 22 14.39 6.01 8.15
CA ARG A 22 13.28 6.87 8.56
C ARG A 22 13.20 8.11 7.67
N ARG A 23 12.00 8.68 7.49
CA ARG A 23 11.76 9.87 6.67
C ARG A 23 12.24 9.71 5.21
N SER A 24 12.26 8.48 4.71
CA SER A 24 12.54 8.18 3.31
C SER A 24 11.27 8.05 2.48
N VAL A 25 11.41 8.04 1.16
CA VAL A 25 10.32 7.69 0.25
C VAL A 25 10.25 6.17 0.15
N VAL A 26 9.05 5.61 0.29
CA VAL A 26 8.78 4.17 0.23
C VAL A 26 7.63 3.88 -0.73
N ALA A 27 7.53 2.64 -1.19
CA ALA A 27 6.42 2.18 -2.02
C ALA A 27 5.60 1.09 -1.31
N VAL A 28 4.29 1.05 -1.56
CA VAL A 28 3.39 -0.03 -1.10
C VAL A 28 2.44 -0.41 -2.23
N SER A 29 2.16 -1.70 -2.37
CA SER A 29 1.20 -2.22 -3.33
C SER A 29 0.06 -2.94 -2.62
N ALA A 30 -1.18 -2.57 -2.96
CA ALA A 30 -2.39 -3.31 -2.61
C ALA A 30 -2.87 -4.23 -3.76
N VAL A 31 -2.08 -4.37 -4.83
CA VAL A 31 -2.40 -5.31 -5.91
C VAL A 31 -2.34 -6.73 -5.38
N GLY A 32 -3.44 -7.47 -5.53
CA GLY A 32 -3.54 -8.86 -5.08
C GLY A 32 -4.12 -9.03 -3.67
N VAL A 33 -4.33 -7.93 -2.93
CA VAL A 33 -5.02 -7.95 -1.63
C VAL A 33 -6.53 -7.87 -1.84
N ASN A 34 -7.29 -8.79 -1.26
CA ASN A 34 -8.74 -8.78 -1.28
C ASN A 34 -9.31 -7.92 -0.14
N LEU A 35 -9.24 -6.61 -0.36
CA LEU A 35 -9.72 -5.58 0.58
C LEU A 35 -11.24 -5.59 0.82
N ASN A 36 -12.00 -6.48 0.16
CA ASN A 36 -13.42 -6.68 0.46
C ASN A 36 -13.64 -7.65 1.62
N THR A 37 -12.61 -8.40 2.03
CA THR A 37 -12.69 -9.26 3.22
C THR A 37 -12.28 -8.46 4.45
N PRO A 38 -13.04 -8.53 5.56
CA PRO A 38 -12.69 -7.79 6.79
C PRO A 38 -11.30 -8.13 7.32
N LEU A 39 -10.90 -9.40 7.23
CA LEU A 39 -9.60 -9.85 7.72
C LEU A 39 -8.43 -9.26 6.92
N GLU A 40 -8.44 -9.36 5.58
CA GLU A 40 -7.35 -8.82 4.77
C GLU A 40 -7.32 -7.28 4.81
N TYR A 41 -8.49 -6.64 4.89
CA TYR A 41 -8.57 -5.20 5.11
C TYR A 41 -7.86 -4.79 6.41
N GLN A 42 -8.20 -5.46 7.52
CA GLN A 42 -7.62 -5.16 8.82
C GLN A 42 -6.11 -5.39 8.83
N LEU A 43 -5.64 -6.54 8.34
CA LEU A 43 -4.21 -6.87 8.26
C LEU A 43 -3.44 -5.86 7.39
N PHE A 44 -4.04 -5.41 6.29
CA PHE A 44 -3.43 -4.41 5.43
C PHE A 44 -3.31 -3.06 6.15
N VAL A 45 -4.40 -2.57 6.75
CA VAL A 45 -4.42 -1.27 7.43
C VAL A 45 -3.52 -1.27 8.67
N ASP A 46 -3.49 -2.33 9.45
CA ASP A 46 -2.64 -2.44 10.65
C ASP A 46 -1.16 -2.40 10.30
N GLY A 47 -0.74 -3.19 9.31
CA GLY A 47 0.66 -3.16 8.87
C GLY A 47 1.04 -1.87 8.17
N PHE A 48 0.12 -1.22 7.45
CA PHE A 48 0.34 0.11 6.88
C PHE A 48 0.54 1.15 7.99
N THR A 49 -0.31 1.12 9.02
CA THR A 49 -0.24 2.01 10.17
C THR A 49 1.08 1.83 10.92
N GLU A 50 1.48 0.58 11.16
CA GLU A 50 2.74 0.30 11.85
C GLU A 50 3.96 0.71 11.03
N MET A 51 3.91 0.52 9.70
CA MET A 51 4.94 0.98 8.78
C MET A 51 5.09 2.50 8.82
N VAL A 52 3.99 3.25 8.77
CA VAL A 52 4.01 4.72 8.89
C VAL A 52 4.58 5.15 10.25
N ARG A 53 4.15 4.52 11.35
CA ARG A 53 4.64 4.83 12.69
C ARG A 53 6.15 4.61 12.86
N ARG A 54 6.70 3.55 12.27
CA ARG A 54 8.12 3.21 12.42
C ARG A 54 9.03 3.95 11.44
N LEU A 55 8.59 4.14 10.21
CA LEU A 55 9.41 4.72 9.15
C LEU A 55 9.20 6.22 9.00
N GLU A 56 8.06 6.76 9.44
CA GLU A 56 7.66 8.17 9.24
C GLU A 56 7.97 8.66 7.82
N PRO A 57 7.46 7.97 6.77
CA PRO A 57 7.83 8.28 5.40
C PRO A 57 7.43 9.71 5.03
N VAL A 58 8.26 10.37 4.21
CA VAL A 58 7.96 11.72 3.72
C VAL A 58 6.84 11.70 2.68
N VAL A 59 6.85 10.68 1.81
CA VAL A 59 5.87 10.42 0.76
C VAL A 59 5.83 8.91 0.54
N LEU A 60 4.64 8.37 0.28
CA LEU A 60 4.45 6.97 -0.10
C LEU A 60 3.98 6.84 -1.55
N LEU A 61 4.61 5.95 -2.31
CA LEU A 61 4.19 5.59 -3.67
C LEU A 61 3.23 4.39 -3.61
N GLY A 62 1.96 4.63 -3.95
CA GLY A 62 0.89 3.64 -3.85
C GLY A 62 0.59 2.96 -5.18
N TYR A 63 0.44 1.64 -5.17
CA TYR A 63 0.00 0.85 -6.33
C TYR A 63 -1.29 0.08 -6.02
N GLY A 64 -2.25 0.12 -6.95
CA GLY A 64 -3.56 -0.51 -6.76
C GLY A 64 -4.53 0.40 -5.99
N ARG A 65 -5.58 -0.22 -5.41
CA ARG A 65 -6.58 0.51 -4.63
C ARG A 65 -6.19 0.43 -3.15
N LEU A 66 -5.63 1.51 -2.60
CA LEU A 66 -5.38 1.60 -1.16
C LEU A 66 -6.68 1.96 -0.41
N PRO A 67 -6.89 1.45 0.82
CA PRO A 67 -7.94 1.90 1.72
C PRO A 67 -7.89 3.41 1.98
N ALA A 68 -9.05 4.03 2.23
CA ALA A 68 -9.15 5.47 2.53
C ALA A 68 -8.30 5.87 3.76
N ALA A 69 -8.28 5.01 4.79
CA ALA A 69 -7.48 5.20 6.00
C ALA A 69 -5.98 5.42 5.72
N CYS A 70 -5.44 4.86 4.63
CA CYS A 70 -4.03 5.04 4.28
C CYS A 70 -3.69 6.48 3.89
N TYR A 71 -4.61 7.21 3.28
CA TYR A 71 -4.41 8.60 2.83
C TYR A 71 -4.50 9.60 3.99
N GLU A 72 -5.07 9.21 5.12
CA GLU A 72 -5.16 10.02 6.33
C GLU A 72 -3.85 9.98 7.14
N LEU A 73 -3.03 8.95 6.95
CA LEU A 73 -1.82 8.69 7.73
C LEU A 73 -0.55 9.31 7.12
N VAL A 74 -0.48 9.42 5.80
CA VAL A 74 0.67 9.98 5.08
C VAL A 74 0.24 10.45 3.69
N GLU A 75 1.00 11.39 3.11
CA GLU A 75 0.86 11.74 1.70
C GLU A 75 1.15 10.52 0.80
N VAL A 76 0.17 10.18 -0.05
CA VAL A 76 0.25 9.04 -0.97
C VAL A 76 0.13 9.52 -2.42
N ILE A 77 1.12 9.18 -3.25
CA ILE A 77 1.07 9.36 -4.69
C ILE A 77 0.70 8.01 -5.33
N THR A 78 -0.49 7.90 -5.91
CA THR A 78 -0.96 6.65 -6.53
C THR A 78 -0.59 6.56 -8.00
N TYR A 79 -0.03 5.43 -8.42
CA TYR A 79 0.28 5.15 -9.81
C TYR A 79 -0.69 4.12 -10.42
N PRO A 80 -1.11 4.31 -11.68
CA PRO A 80 -1.97 3.36 -12.36
C PRO A 80 -1.25 2.02 -12.54
N THR A 81 -1.99 0.93 -12.32
CA THR A 81 -1.48 -0.42 -12.58
C THR A 81 -1.88 -0.86 -13.98
N ARG A 82 -1.21 -1.88 -14.53
CA ARG A 82 -1.64 -2.54 -15.79
C ARG A 82 -3.13 -2.90 -15.75
N TRP A 83 -3.60 -3.41 -14.61
CA TRP A 83 -5.00 -3.80 -14.41
C TRP A 83 -5.96 -2.62 -14.40
N THR A 84 -5.52 -1.45 -13.93
CA THR A 84 -6.31 -0.22 -13.98
C THR A 84 -6.66 0.12 -15.42
N ASN A 85 -5.67 0.08 -16.32
CA ASN A 85 -5.87 0.38 -17.73
C ASN A 85 -6.74 -0.66 -18.43
N ILE A 86 -6.52 -1.96 -18.16
CA ILE A 86 -7.33 -3.05 -18.72
C ILE A 86 -8.80 -2.95 -18.30
N ARG A 87 -9.08 -2.66 -17.01
CA ARG A 87 -10.44 -2.49 -16.50
C ARG A 87 -11.13 -1.26 -17.10
N ALA A 88 -10.42 -0.15 -17.22
CA ALA A 88 -10.94 1.06 -17.87
C ALA A 88 -11.28 0.82 -19.35
N ALA A 89 -10.45 0.06 -20.08
CA ALA A 89 -10.72 -0.29 -21.47
C ALA A 89 -11.98 -1.17 -21.61
N ARG A 90 -12.16 -2.15 -20.73
CA ARG A 90 -13.36 -3.01 -20.70
C ARG A 90 -14.66 -2.24 -20.45
N GLN A 91 -14.62 -1.23 -19.60
CA GLN A 91 -15.80 -0.39 -19.31
C GLN A 91 -16.19 0.51 -20.49
N ARG A 92 -15.22 0.93 -21.32
CA ARG A 92 -15.49 1.75 -22.52
C ARG A 92 -16.07 0.95 -23.68
N GLY A 93 -15.72 -0.33 -23.80
CA GLY A 93 -16.26 -1.21 -24.85
C GLY A 93 -17.66 -1.77 -24.56
N ASN A 94 -18.19 -1.55 -23.36
CA ASN A 94 -19.53 -2.01 -22.94
C ASN A 94 -20.57 -0.87 -22.93
N LYS A 95 -20.25 0.24 -23.62
CA LYS A 95 -21.07 1.43 -23.80
C LYS A 95 -21.23 1.68 -25.30
#